data_AF-A0A397UF95-F1
#
_entry.id   AF-A0A397UF95-F1
#
_cell.length_a   1.000
_cell.length_b   1.000
_cell.length_c   1.000
_cell.angle_alpha   90.00
_cell.angle_beta   90.00
_cell.angle_gamma   90.00
#
_symmetry.space_group_name_H-M   'P 1'
#
loop_
_entity.id
_entity.type
_entity.pdbx_description
1 polymer ?
#
loop_
_entity_poly.entity_id
_entity_poly.type
_entity_poly.pdbx_seq_one_letter_code
_entity_poly.pdbx_strand_id
1 'polypeptide(L)'
;LVNLNKKKRTKAIITESLANKYLQILTNSKNTSIETPDFHFWVKENFSYQIIGGVAILMRCMKPVALKERLYYIIAEEHIATGHGGAKATYKQVSNKYYGVKRYLINKFVEKCKSCQMCRFFIKPLAIQPIISKFFMQ
;
A
#
# COMPACT_ATOMS: atom_id res chain seq x y z
N LEU A 1 16.89 1.57 13.68
CA LEU A 1 16.06 0.34 13.53
C LEU A 1 16.71 -0.89 14.20
N VAL A 2 17.60 -0.70 15.18
CA VAL A 2 18.62 -1.70 15.57
C VAL A 2 18.06 -2.86 16.42
N ASN A 3 16.80 -2.84 16.85
CA ASN A 3 16.27 -3.90 17.71
C ASN A 3 14.79 -4.27 17.45
N LEU A 4 14.44 -4.50 16.19
CA LEU A 4 13.14 -5.10 15.85
C LEU A 4 13.26 -6.62 15.78
N ASN A 5 12.45 -7.34 16.55
CA ASN A 5 12.29 -8.80 16.45
C ASN A 5 11.85 -9.20 15.02
N LYS A 6 12.22 -10.39 14.51
CA LYS A 6 11.88 -10.92 13.16
C LYS A 6 10.43 -10.65 12.76
N LYS A 7 9.45 -10.91 13.65
CA LYS A 7 8.01 -10.64 13.41
C LYS A 7 7.65 -9.16 13.25
N LYS A 8 8.40 -8.24 13.85
CA LYS A 8 8.19 -6.78 13.72
C LYS A 8 8.82 -6.27 12.42
N ARG A 9 9.94 -6.85 11.97
CA ARG A 9 10.61 -6.49 10.70
C ARG A 9 9.72 -6.77 9.49
N THR A 10 9.02 -7.91 9.47
CA THR A 10 8.10 -8.26 8.37
C THR A 10 6.88 -7.35 8.26
N LYS A 11 6.51 -6.64 9.34
CA LYS A 11 5.36 -5.73 9.38
C LYS A 11 5.75 -4.25 9.26
N ALA A 12 7.05 -3.94 9.15
CA ALA A 12 7.52 -2.56 9.00
C ALA A 12 7.26 -2.06 7.58
N ILE A 13 6.95 -0.76 7.45
CA ILE A 13 6.93 -0.10 6.15
C ILE A 13 8.38 0.18 5.78
N ILE A 14 8.78 -0.17 4.56
CA ILE A 14 10.15 -0.01 4.09
C ILE A 14 10.32 1.39 3.51
N THR A 15 11.32 2.13 3.99
CA THR A 15 11.75 3.42 3.43
C THR A 15 12.72 3.19 2.29
N GLU A 16 12.85 4.16 1.40
CA GLU A 16 13.85 4.15 0.32
C GLU A 16 15.28 3.93 0.83
N SER A 17 15.65 4.59 1.93
CA SER A 17 16.96 4.39 2.57
C SER A 17 17.19 2.94 3.04
N LEU A 18 16.15 2.27 3.52
CA LEU A 18 16.22 0.88 3.95
C LEU A 18 16.23 -0.07 2.75
N ALA A 19 15.45 0.23 1.71
CA ALA A 19 15.47 -0.53 0.47
C ALA A 19 16.86 -0.47 -0.20
N ASN A 20 17.51 0.70 -0.21
CA ASN A 20 18.87 0.85 -0.73
C ASN A 20 19.88 -0.01 0.04
N LYS A 21 19.76 -0.10 1.37
CA LYS A 21 20.57 -1.04 2.17
C LYS A 21 20.31 -2.49 1.75
N TYR A 22 19.04 -2.87 1.53
CA TYR A 22 18.71 -4.23 1.11
C TYR A 22 19.31 -4.53 -0.27
N LEU A 23 19.18 -3.60 -1.22
CA LEU A 23 19.77 -3.72 -2.55
C LEU A 23 21.30 -3.83 -2.47
N GLN A 24 21.97 -3.06 -1.61
CA GLN A 24 23.42 -3.20 -1.40
C GLN A 24 23.80 -4.59 -0.87
N ILE A 25 23.03 -5.15 0.07
CA ILE A 25 23.25 -6.50 0.61
C ILE A 25 23.02 -7.58 -0.47
N LEU A 26 22.01 -7.39 -1.33
CA LEU A 26 21.66 -8.32 -2.40
C LEU A 26 22.62 -8.26 -3.58
N THR A 27 23.25 -7.11 -3.83
CA THR A 27 24.21 -6.90 -4.93
C THR A 27 25.65 -7.19 -4.52
N ASN A 28 26.08 -6.72 -3.35
CA ASN A 28 27.46 -6.84 -2.86
C ASN A 28 27.54 -7.83 -1.69
N SER A 29 27.92 -9.08 -1.98
CA SER A 29 27.97 -10.15 -0.97
C SER A 29 29.08 -9.99 0.08
N LYS A 30 30.00 -9.03 -0.08
CA LYS A 30 31.24 -8.89 0.70
C LYS A 30 31.26 -7.73 1.70
N ASN A 31 30.25 -6.85 1.70
CA ASN A 31 30.20 -5.72 2.64
C ASN A 31 29.67 -6.19 4.00
N THR A 32 30.54 -6.79 4.80
CA THR A 32 30.28 -7.22 6.18
C THR A 32 30.11 -6.07 7.18
N SER A 33 30.48 -4.83 6.80
CA SER A 33 30.31 -3.66 7.68
C SER A 33 28.89 -3.11 7.74
N ILE A 34 27.99 -3.55 6.86
CA ILE A 34 26.62 -3.02 6.77
C ILE A 34 25.69 -3.90 7.62
N GLU A 35 25.53 -3.60 8.92
CA GLU A 35 24.62 -4.32 9.83
C GLU A 35 25.06 -5.77 10.20
N THR A 36 24.24 -6.48 11.00
CA THR A 36 24.59 -7.79 11.57
C THR A 36 24.48 -8.95 10.56
N PRO A 37 25.25 -10.04 10.70
CA PRO A 37 25.14 -11.23 9.84
C PRO A 37 23.72 -11.80 9.75
N ASP A 38 22.98 -11.83 10.87
CA ASP A 38 21.58 -12.27 10.90
C ASP A 38 20.66 -11.41 10.02
N PHE A 39 20.95 -10.12 9.92
CA PHE A 39 20.20 -9.20 9.07
C PHE A 39 20.49 -9.47 7.60
N HIS A 40 21.75 -9.69 7.23
CA HIS A 40 22.12 -10.09 5.86
C HIS A 40 21.42 -11.37 5.43
N PHE A 41 21.53 -12.41 6.26
CA PHE A 41 20.89 -13.69 5.98
C PHE A 41 19.38 -13.50 5.79
N TRP A 42 18.74 -12.78 6.70
CA TRP A 42 17.30 -12.52 6.62
C TRP A 42 16.91 -11.76 5.33
N VAL A 43 17.67 -10.73 4.94
CA VAL A 43 17.41 -9.98 3.70
C VAL A 43 17.50 -10.90 2.48
N LYS A 44 18.57 -11.70 2.37
CA LYS A 44 18.80 -12.63 1.25
C LYS A 44 17.73 -13.72 1.16
N GLU A 45 17.23 -14.19 2.30
CA GLU A 45 16.17 -15.20 2.37
C GLU A 45 14.79 -14.63 1.98
N ASN A 46 14.53 -13.35 2.28
CA ASN A 46 13.18 -12.78 2.20
C ASN A 46 12.94 -11.87 1.00
N PHE A 47 13.99 -11.35 0.37
CA PHE A 47 13.91 -10.35 -0.68
C PHE A 47 14.80 -10.74 -1.85
N SER A 48 14.41 -10.25 -3.03
CA SER A 48 15.21 -10.27 -4.23
C SER A 48 15.18 -8.88 -4.87
N TYR A 49 15.86 -8.71 -6.00
CA TYR A 49 15.76 -7.50 -6.79
C TYR A 49 15.63 -7.84 -8.27
N GLN A 50 15.11 -6.88 -9.04
CA GLN A 50 15.08 -6.93 -10.49
C GLN A 50 15.58 -5.60 -11.05
N ILE A 51 16.29 -5.64 -12.18
CA ILE A 51 16.73 -4.44 -12.88
C ILE A 51 15.71 -4.14 -13.97
N ILE A 52 15.05 -2.98 -13.87
CA ILE A 52 14.07 -2.52 -14.85
C ILE A 52 14.50 -1.12 -15.31
N GLY A 53 14.77 -0.96 -16.61
CA GLY A 53 15.22 0.33 -17.16
C GLY A 53 16.51 0.87 -16.52
N GLY A 54 17.43 -0.01 -16.13
CA GLY A 54 18.67 0.36 -15.43
C GLY A 54 18.50 0.67 -13.93
N VAL A 55 17.28 0.59 -13.39
CA VAL A 55 16.99 0.83 -11.97
C VAL A 55 16.76 -0.49 -11.24
N ALA A 56 17.44 -0.68 -10.11
CA ALA A 56 17.24 -1.85 -9.25
C ALA A 56 15.99 -1.66 -8.37
N ILE A 57 15.00 -2.54 -8.55
CA ILE A 57 13.75 -2.55 -7.81
C ILE A 57 13.75 -3.71 -6.82
N LEU A 58 13.44 -3.41 -5.55
CA LEU A 58 13.34 -4.41 -4.50
C LEU A 58 12.04 -5.22 -4.65
N MET A 59 12.19 -6.54 -4.63
CA MET A 59 11.11 -7.51 -4.87
C MET A 59 10.89 -8.41 -3.67
N ARG A 60 9.64 -8.84 -3.47
CA ARG A 60 9.26 -9.89 -2.52
C ARG A 60 8.02 -10.62 -3.00
N CYS A 61 8.03 -11.96 -2.94
CA CYS A 61 6.91 -12.80 -3.41
C CYS A 61 6.46 -12.42 -4.83
N MET A 62 7.42 -12.20 -5.74
CA MET A 62 7.21 -11.77 -7.13
C MET A 62 6.54 -10.40 -7.33
N LYS A 63 6.46 -9.57 -6.27
CA LYS A 63 5.87 -8.23 -6.34
C LYS A 63 6.90 -7.16 -5.94
N PRO A 64 6.88 -5.98 -6.59
CA PRO A 64 7.65 -4.83 -6.12
C PRO A 64 7.23 -4.44 -4.69
N VAL A 65 8.22 -4.16 -3.86
CA VAL A 65 8.00 -3.66 -2.50
C VAL A 65 7.57 -2.21 -2.56
N ALA A 66 6.41 -1.89 -1.99
CA ALA A 66 5.93 -0.52 -1.89
C ALA A 66 6.74 0.27 -0.86
N LEU A 67 7.50 1.26 -1.33
CA LEU A 67 8.29 2.15 -0.49
C LEU A 67 7.39 3.20 0.17
N LYS A 68 7.72 3.61 1.39
CA LYS A 68 6.98 4.62 2.16
C LYS A 68 6.77 5.91 1.36
N GLU A 69 7.81 6.35 0.68
CA GLU A 69 7.87 7.60 -0.10
C GLU A 69 6.97 7.56 -1.34
N ARG A 70 6.78 6.37 -1.92
CA ARG A 70 5.92 6.16 -3.11
C ARG A 70 4.51 5.68 -2.77
N LEU A 71 4.27 5.33 -1.52
CA LEU A 71 3.05 4.65 -1.09
C LEU A 71 1.77 5.44 -1.41
N TYR A 72 1.80 6.76 -1.25
CA TYR A 72 0.66 7.61 -1.57
C TYR A 72 0.30 7.53 -3.06
N TYR A 73 1.29 7.68 -3.95
CA TYR A 73 1.11 7.62 -5.40
C TYR A 73 0.61 6.25 -5.86
N ILE A 74 1.21 5.17 -5.34
CA ILE A 74 0.77 3.80 -5.63
C ILE A 74 -0.71 3.62 -5.30
N ILE A 75 -1.15 4.06 -4.11
CA ILE A 75 -2.56 3.94 -3.73
C ILE A 75 -3.44 4.82 -4.60
N ALA A 76 -3.01 6.04 -4.94
CA ALA A 76 -3.78 6.98 -5.75
C ALA A 76 -3.99 6.47 -7.19
N GLU A 77 -2.94 6.00 -7.85
CA GLU A 77 -2.99 5.47 -9.21
C GLU A 77 -3.90 4.25 -9.30
N GLU A 78 -3.74 3.30 -8.37
CA GLU A 78 -4.59 2.11 -8.34
C GLU A 78 -6.03 2.46 -7.96
N HIS A 79 -6.25 3.41 -7.06
CA HIS A 79 -7.59 3.88 -6.74
C HIS A 79 -8.31 4.49 -7.97
N ILE A 80 -7.59 5.31 -8.75
CA ILE A 80 -8.10 5.86 -10.01
C ILE A 80 -8.34 4.74 -11.03
N ALA A 81 -7.43 3.77 -11.14
CA ALA A 81 -7.56 2.62 -12.03
C ALA A 81 -8.75 1.71 -11.67
N THR A 82 -9.17 1.65 -10.39
CA THR A 82 -10.43 1.01 -9.98
C THR A 82 -11.69 1.84 -10.30
N GLY A 83 -11.57 2.99 -10.94
CA GLY A 83 -12.69 3.90 -11.19
C GLY A 83 -13.26 4.48 -9.90
N HIS A 84 -12.40 4.91 -8.97
CA HIS A 84 -12.81 5.39 -7.64
C HIS A 84 -13.58 4.33 -6.81
N GLY A 85 -13.25 3.06 -6.99
CA GLY A 85 -13.83 1.97 -6.22
C GLY A 85 -13.61 2.12 -4.71
N GLY A 86 -14.44 1.42 -3.92
CA GLY A 86 -14.31 1.42 -2.47
C GLY A 86 -12.99 0.79 -1.97
N ALA A 87 -12.67 1.00 -0.69
CA ALA A 87 -11.40 0.56 -0.11
C ALA A 87 -11.10 -0.95 -0.28
N LYS A 88 -12.13 -1.80 -0.28
CA LYS A 88 -11.97 -3.24 -0.55
C LYS A 88 -11.48 -3.53 -1.98
N ALA A 89 -12.03 -2.83 -2.97
CA ALA A 89 -11.66 -2.99 -4.38
C ALA A 89 -10.24 -2.48 -4.63
N THR A 90 -9.92 -1.28 -4.14
CA THR A 90 -8.57 -0.72 -4.21
C THR A 90 -7.55 -1.59 -3.49
N TYR A 91 -7.89 -2.13 -2.30
CA TYR A 91 -7.01 -3.06 -1.60
C TYR A 91 -6.71 -4.31 -2.42
N LYS A 92 -7.73 -4.93 -3.04
CA LYS A 92 -7.55 -6.09 -3.91
C LYS A 92 -6.55 -5.78 -5.04
N GLN A 93 -6.73 -4.65 -5.73
CA GLN A 93 -5.86 -4.26 -6.84
C GLN A 93 -4.42 -3.99 -6.39
N VAL A 94 -4.23 -3.18 -5.34
CA VAL A 94 -2.91 -2.86 -4.80
C VAL A 94 -2.21 -4.11 -4.28
N SER A 95 -2.91 -4.96 -3.54
CA SER A 95 -2.34 -6.19 -2.96
C SER A 95 -1.93 -7.22 -4.02
N ASN A 96 -2.54 -7.18 -5.21
CA ASN A 96 -2.14 -8.02 -6.33
C ASN A 96 -0.85 -7.54 -7.00
N LYS A 97 -0.59 -6.23 -7.03
CA LYS A 97 0.58 -5.65 -7.71
C LYS A 97 1.78 -5.39 -6.81
N TYR A 98 1.56 -5.00 -5.55
CA TYR A 98 2.61 -4.53 -4.65
C TYR A 98 2.67 -5.33 -3.35
N TYR A 99 3.88 -5.48 -2.81
CA TYR A 99 4.10 -6.03 -1.48
C TYR A 99 4.22 -4.91 -0.43
N GLY A 100 3.73 -5.17 0.79
CA GLY A 100 3.98 -4.30 1.96
C GLY A 100 2.97 -3.17 2.19
N VAL A 101 1.94 -3.03 1.34
CA VAL A 101 0.89 -2.01 1.55
C VAL A 101 -0.10 -2.46 2.60
N LYS A 102 -0.26 -1.65 3.66
CA LYS A 102 -1.17 -1.96 4.77
C LYS A 102 -2.60 -1.53 4.45
N ARG A 103 -3.57 -2.42 4.71
CA ARG A 103 -5.01 -2.17 4.46
C ARG A 103 -5.54 -0.89 5.10
N TYR A 104 -5.10 -0.55 6.32
CA TYR A 104 -5.57 0.65 7.00
C TYR A 104 -5.16 1.94 6.27
N LEU A 105 -4.03 1.94 5.55
CA LEU A 105 -3.58 3.11 4.78
C LEU A 105 -4.48 3.34 3.58
N ILE A 106 -4.87 2.27 2.90
CA ILE A 106 -5.84 2.32 1.79
C ILE A 106 -7.20 2.80 2.30
N ASN A 107 -7.68 2.29 3.44
CA ASN A 107 -8.92 2.76 4.05
C ASN A 107 -8.89 4.27 4.31
N LYS A 108 -7.83 4.76 4.98
CA LYS A 108 -7.64 6.20 5.26
C LYS A 108 -7.53 7.04 3.99
N PHE A 109 -6.90 6.51 2.94
CA PHE A 109 -6.80 7.19 1.66
C PHE A 109 -8.17 7.35 1.00
N VAL A 110 -8.92 6.25 0.84
CA VAL A 110 -10.23 6.27 0.18
C VAL A 110 -11.25 7.10 0.95
N GLU A 111 -11.19 7.07 2.29
CA GLU A 111 -12.00 7.94 3.15
C GLU A 111 -11.79 9.43 2.86
N LYS A 112 -10.55 9.83 2.53
CA LYS A 112 -10.17 11.22 2.26
C LYS A 112 -10.21 11.60 0.78
N CYS A 113 -10.57 10.69 -0.11
CA CYS A 113 -10.67 10.98 -1.54
C CYS A 113 -11.84 11.94 -1.81
N LYS A 114 -11.55 13.13 -2.35
CA LYS A 114 -12.56 14.17 -2.64
C LYS A 114 -13.64 13.66 -3.61
N SER A 115 -13.26 12.99 -4.69
CA SER A 115 -14.20 12.43 -5.69
C SER A 115 -15.16 11.42 -5.06
N CYS A 116 -14.64 10.52 -4.22
CA CYS A 116 -15.47 9.55 -3.49
C CYS A 116 -16.36 10.22 -2.43
N GLN A 117 -15.85 11.24 -1.73
CA GLN A 117 -16.63 11.99 -0.74
C GLN A 117 -17.81 12.68 -1.42
N MET A 118 -17.59 13.38 -2.53
CA MET A 118 -18.65 14.04 -3.30
C MET A 118 -19.74 13.05 -3.72
N CYS A 119 -19.38 11.90 -4.31
CA CYS A 119 -20.37 10.90 -4.75
C CYS A 119 -21.17 10.29 -3.58
N ARG A 120 -20.58 10.16 -2.39
CA ARG A 120 -21.30 9.65 -1.20
C ARG A 120 -22.40 10.59 -0.71
N PHE A 121 -22.28 11.90 -0.93
CA PHE A 121 -23.34 12.84 -0.55
C PHE A 121 -24.58 12.72 -1.43
N PHE A 122 -24.42 12.35 -2.70
CA PHE A 122 -25.53 12.18 -3.64
C PHE A 122 -26.24 10.82 -3.50
N ILE A 123 -25.57 9.79 -2.95
CA ILE A 123 -26.14 8.45 -2.77
C ILE A 123 -26.80 8.28 -1.39
N LYS A 124 -26.76 9.28 -0.50
CA LYS A 124 -27.70 9.27 0.62
C LYS A 124 -29.09 9.35 -0.02
N PRO A 125 -29.98 8.36 0.16
CA PRO A 125 -31.34 8.55 -0.24
C PRO A 125 -31.77 9.83 0.47
N LEU A 126 -32.12 10.86 -0.29
CA LEU A 126 -33.02 11.87 0.24
C LEU A 126 -34.11 11.05 0.92
N ALA A 127 -34.35 11.26 2.20
CA ALA A 127 -35.50 10.67 2.85
C ALA A 127 -36.71 11.26 2.12
N ILE A 128 -37.12 10.62 1.03
CA ILE A 128 -38.31 10.94 0.27
C ILE A 128 -39.41 10.51 1.25
N GLN A 129 -39.82 11.44 2.11
CA GLN A 129 -41.08 11.27 2.79
C GLN A 129 -42.11 11.12 1.67
N PRO A 130 -42.94 10.05 1.69
CA PRO A 130 -43.94 9.89 0.66
C PRO A 130 -44.80 11.15 0.65
N ILE A 131 -45.03 11.72 -0.54
CA ILE A 131 -45.98 12.83 -0.72
C ILE A 131 -47.38 12.22 -0.57
N ILE A 132 -47.74 11.85 0.65
CA ILE A 132 -49.13 11.60 1.01
C ILE A 132 -49.66 12.97 1.36
N SER A 133 -50.41 13.57 0.43
CA SER A 133 -51.17 14.77 0.75
C SER A 133 -52.06 14.45 1.96
N LYS A 134 -52.05 15.30 2.98
CA LYS A 134 -52.93 15.17 4.17
C LYS A 134 -54.43 15.30 3.84
N PHE A 135 -54.82 15.17 2.57
CA PHE A 135 -56.16 15.40 2.04
C PHE A 135 -56.97 14.12 1.81
N PHE A 136 -56.46 12.93 2.17
CA PHE A 136 -57.14 11.64 1.95
C PHE A 136 -57.46 10.89 3.25
N MET A 137 -57.92 11.62 4.27
CA MET A 137 -58.59 11.04 5.44
C MET A 137 -59.77 11.93 5.84
N GLN A 138 -60.85 11.85 5.05
CA GLN A 138 -62.22 12.16 5.48
C GLN A 138 -63.04 10.88 5.39
#